data_AF-A0A8I2K1P7-F1
#
_entry.id   AF-A0A8I2K1P7-F1
#
_cell.length_a   1.000
_cell.length_b   1.000
_cell.length_c   1.000
_cell.angle_alpha   90.00
_cell.angle_beta   90.00
_cell.angle_gamma   90.00
#
_symmetry.space_group_name_H-M   'P 1'
#
loop_
_entity.id
_entity.type
_entity.pdbx_description
1 polymer ?
#
loop_
_entity_poly.entity_id
_entity_poly.type
_entity_poly.pdbx_seq_one_letter_code
_entity_poly.pdbx_strand_id
1 'polypeptide(L)'
;MSNKKNADNKGPLVSLLINSAYYFIDCVYILHDNNQFRLIVLHKGTVLKDSYYRTARNARIAFQKQYKRKSWKEGVKAQWTVFYNPDQKWIEDKAA
;
A
#
# COMPACT_ATOMS: atom_id res chain seq x y z
N MET A 1 -10.36 34.34 23.23
CA MET A 1 -9.11 34.02 22.53
C MET A 1 -9.27 32.66 21.88
N SER A 2 -9.67 32.62 20.61
CA SER A 2 -9.84 31.38 19.85
C SER A 2 -8.85 31.31 18.69
N ASN A 3 -8.45 30.07 18.39
CA ASN A 3 -7.75 29.58 17.20
C ASN A 3 -6.22 29.70 17.17
N LYS A 4 -5.55 28.54 17.28
CA LYS A 4 -5.02 27.82 16.12
C LYS A 4 -4.47 26.45 16.55
N LYS A 5 -5.30 25.41 16.48
CA LYS A 5 -4.80 24.04 16.31
C LYS A 5 -4.55 23.85 14.81
N ASN A 6 -3.36 24.22 14.33
CA ASN A 6 -2.85 23.68 13.07
C ASN A 6 -2.38 22.25 13.34
N ALA A 7 -3.34 21.33 13.48
CA ALA A 7 -3.05 19.92 13.27
C ALA A 7 -2.90 19.78 11.75
N ASP A 8 -1.66 19.60 11.31
CA ASP A 8 -1.27 19.34 9.93
C ASP A 8 -1.94 18.01 9.53
N ASN A 9 -3.22 18.08 9.12
CA ASN A 9 -4.11 16.98 8.75
C ASN A 9 -3.66 16.40 7.41
N LYS A 10 -2.41 15.96 7.34
CA LYS A 10 -1.87 15.20 6.22
C LYS A 10 -2.49 13.81 6.34
N GLY A 11 -3.50 13.56 5.52
CA GLY A 11 -4.15 12.26 5.41
C GLY A 11 -3.15 11.11 5.16
N PRO A 12 -3.61 9.86 5.25
CA PRO A 12 -2.74 8.70 5.15
C PRO A 12 -1.98 8.71 3.81
N LEU A 13 -0.66 8.48 3.86
CA LEU A 13 0.14 8.41 2.64
C LEU A 13 0.11 7.00 2.06
N VAL A 14 0.14 6.87 0.74
CA VAL A 14 0.07 5.58 0.04
C VAL A 14 1.25 5.37 -0.90
N SER A 15 1.76 4.13 -0.95
CA SER A 15 2.74 3.67 -1.93
C SER A 15 2.15 2.45 -2.67
N LEU A 16 1.92 2.58 -3.98
CA LEU A 16 1.34 1.54 -4.83
C LEU A 16 2.43 0.65 -5.43
N LEU A 17 2.10 -0.63 -5.63
CA LEU A 17 2.88 -1.50 -6.49
C LEU A 17 2.57 -1.17 -7.97
N ILE A 18 3.59 -0.72 -8.70
CA ILE A 18 3.49 -0.29 -10.11
C ILE A 18 3.18 -1.46 -11.03
N ASN A 19 3.71 -2.63 -10.70
CA ASN A 19 3.72 -3.79 -11.58
C ASN A 19 2.93 -4.98 -11.01
N SER A 20 1.79 -4.69 -10.36
CA SER A 20 0.89 -5.68 -9.76
C SER A 20 0.38 -6.72 -10.74
N ALA A 21 0.14 -6.33 -12.00
CA ALA A 21 -0.31 -7.23 -13.06
C ALA A 21 0.66 -8.40 -13.31
N TYR A 22 1.97 -8.22 -13.10
CA TYR A 22 2.92 -9.33 -13.23
C TYR A 22 2.72 -10.44 -12.20
N TYR A 23 2.01 -10.14 -11.10
CA TYR A 23 1.72 -11.06 -10.01
C TYR A 23 0.29 -11.61 -10.04
N PHE A 24 -0.50 -11.31 -11.10
CA PHE A 24 -1.93 -11.59 -11.18
C PHE A 24 -2.73 -10.99 -10.01
N ILE A 25 -2.36 -9.79 -9.59
CA ILE A 25 -3.02 -9.06 -8.51
C ILE A 25 -3.55 -7.74 -9.05
N ASP A 26 -4.74 -7.35 -8.63
CA ASP A 26 -5.40 -6.15 -9.14
C ASP A 26 -4.74 -4.90 -8.55
N CYS A 27 -4.59 -4.89 -7.22
CA CYS A 27 -4.02 -3.74 -6.52
C CYS A 27 -3.22 -4.20 -5.30
N VAL A 28 -2.04 -3.63 -5.12
CA VAL A 28 -1.24 -3.80 -3.91
C VAL A 28 -0.75 -2.43 -3.49
N TYR A 29 -0.91 -2.12 -2.21
CA TYR A 29 -0.50 -0.84 -1.70
C TYR A 29 -0.07 -0.91 -0.24
N ILE A 30 0.74 0.07 0.15
CA ILE A 30 1.17 0.27 1.53
C ILE A 30 0.61 1.61 1.97
N LEU A 31 -0.21 1.58 3.01
CA LEU A 31 -0.74 2.75 3.68
C LEU A 31 0.15 3.10 4.87
N HIS A 32 0.55 4.36 4.97
CA HIS A 32 1.29 4.91 6.09
C HIS A 32 0.32 5.71 6.96
N ASP A 33 0.07 5.20 8.17
CA ASP A 33 -0.84 5.78 9.14
C ASP A 33 -0.21 5.70 10.54
N ASN A 34 -0.20 6.82 11.26
CA ASN A 34 0.20 6.90 12.68
C ASN A 34 1.48 6.10 13.03
N ASN A 35 2.55 6.26 12.25
CA ASN A 35 3.85 5.56 12.38
C ASN A 35 3.84 4.04 12.11
N GLN A 36 2.79 3.53 11.48
CA GLN A 36 2.68 2.14 11.04
C GLN A 36 2.49 2.05 9.53
N PHE A 37 2.85 0.90 8.97
CA PHE A 37 2.72 0.61 7.54
C PHE A 37 1.82 -0.61 7.34
N ARG A 38 0.63 -0.39 6.80
CA ARG A 38 -0.34 -1.45 6.48
C ARG A 38 -0.17 -1.87 5.03
N LEU A 39 0.18 -3.12 4.77
CA LEU A 39 0.23 -3.71 3.44
C LEU A 39 -1.12 -4.34 3.12
N ILE A 40 -1.73 -3.90 2.03
CA ILE A 40 -3.00 -4.45 1.54
C ILE A 40 -2.78 -5.02 0.13
N VAL A 41 -3.30 -6.24 -0.06
CA VAL A 41 -3.30 -6.95 -1.34
C VAL A 41 -4.76 -7.24 -1.72
N LEU A 42 -5.23 -6.64 -2.82
CA LEU A 42 -6.57 -6.79 -3.34
C LEU A 42 -6.55 -7.58 -4.66
N HIS A 43 -7.43 -8.56 -4.78
CA HIS A 43 -7.68 -9.27 -6.01
C HIS A 43 -9.16 -9.66 -6.12
N LYS A 44 -9.79 -9.34 -7.25
CA LYS A 44 -11.20 -9.58 -7.56
C LYS A 44 -12.14 -9.11 -6.45
N GLY A 45 -11.91 -7.90 -5.94
CA GLY A 45 -12.69 -7.30 -4.85
C GLY A 45 -12.47 -7.94 -3.48
N THR A 46 -11.57 -8.91 -3.34
CA THR A 46 -11.26 -9.58 -2.08
C THR A 46 -9.91 -9.12 -1.54
N VAL A 47 -9.84 -8.88 -0.23
CA VAL A 47 -8.59 -8.65 0.50
C VAL A 47 -7.87 -9.98 0.69
N LEU A 48 -6.82 -10.24 -0.09
CA LEU A 48 -5.98 -11.44 0.04
C LEU A 48 -4.97 -11.33 1.19
N LYS A 49 -4.59 -10.11 1.56
CA LYS A 49 -3.69 -9.82 2.67
C LYS A 49 -3.97 -8.44 3.21
N ASP A 50 -3.99 -8.37 4.53
CA ASP A 50 -4.00 -7.14 5.31
C ASP A 50 -3.08 -7.35 6.51
N SER A 51 -1.98 -6.59 6.59
CA SER A 51 -0.98 -6.80 7.64
C SER A 51 -0.23 -5.52 7.95
N TYR A 52 0.02 -5.30 9.24
CA TYR A 52 0.77 -4.15 9.74
C TYR A 52 2.26 -4.47 9.90
N TYR A 53 3.09 -3.48 9.59
CA TYR A 53 4.53 -3.54 9.67
C TYR A 53 5.09 -2.27 10.29
N ARG A 54 6.22 -2.42 11.00
CA ARG A 54 6.94 -1.28 11.60
C ARG A 54 7.58 -0.34 10.57
N THR A 55 7.88 -0.84 9.37
CA THR A 55 8.53 -0.04 8.31
C THR A 55 7.97 -0.41 6.94
N ALA A 56 7.96 0.56 6.00
CA ALA A 56 7.64 0.31 4.59
C ALA A 56 8.54 -0.77 3.97
N ARG A 57 9.82 -0.80 4.36
CA ARG A 57 10.77 -1.82 3.89
C ARG A 57 10.32 -3.22 4.27
N ASN A 58 9.86 -3.43 5.52
CA ASN A 58 9.39 -4.73 5.98
C ASN A 58 8.12 -5.16 5.23
N ALA A 59 7.19 -4.23 4.97
CA ALA A 59 6.01 -4.50 4.16
C ALA A 59 6.38 -4.95 2.73
N ARG A 60 7.30 -4.24 2.06
CA ARG A 60 7.78 -4.59 0.71
C ARG A 60 8.47 -5.94 0.67
N ILE A 61 9.32 -6.24 1.66
CA ILE A 61 9.98 -7.54 1.80
C ILE A 61 8.94 -8.65 2.00
N ALA A 62 7.93 -8.43 2.84
CA ALA A 62 6.89 -9.41 3.09
C ALA A 62 6.10 -9.73 1.82
N PHE A 63 5.71 -8.71 1.04
CA PHE A 63 5.10 -8.90 -0.28
C PHE A 63 6.01 -9.73 -1.18
N GLN A 64 7.28 -9.34 -1.33
CA GLN A 64 8.19 -10.04 -2.23
C GLN A 64 8.43 -11.49 -1.79
N LYS A 65 8.56 -11.78 -0.50
CA LYS A 65 8.69 -13.16 0.00
C LYS A 65 7.48 -14.02 -0.38
N GLN A 66 6.27 -13.47 -0.27
CA GLN A 66 5.03 -14.20 -0.51
C GLN A 66 4.69 -14.38 -2.00
N TYR A 67 5.02 -13.38 -2.84
CA TYR A 67 4.57 -13.33 -4.24
C TYR A 67 5.70 -13.47 -5.27
N LYS A 68 6.99 -13.55 -4.86
CA LYS A 68 8.11 -13.73 -5.80
C LYS A 68 7.98 -14.94 -6.72
N ARG A 69 7.41 -16.05 -6.24
CA ARG A 69 7.19 -17.27 -7.04
C ARG A 69 5.88 -17.27 -7.82
N LYS A 70 5.05 -16.24 -7.63
CA LYS A 70 3.73 -16.11 -8.27
C LYS A 70 3.74 -15.15 -9.46
N SER A 71 4.89 -14.54 -9.78
CA SER A 71 5.01 -13.73 -10.99
C SER A 71 5.12 -14.63 -12.23
N TRP A 72 4.38 -14.31 -13.29
CA TRP A 72 4.41 -15.11 -14.52
C TRP A 72 5.70 -14.95 -15.33
N LYS A 73 6.45 -13.88 -15.07
CA LYS A 73 7.73 -13.61 -15.73
C LYS A 73 8.88 -13.80 -14.73
N GLU A 74 9.95 -14.43 -15.20
CA GLU A 74 11.17 -14.60 -14.41
C GLU A 74 11.84 -13.25 -14.15
N GLY A 75 12.47 -13.11 -12.97
CA GLY A 75 13.24 -11.91 -12.61
C GLY A 75 12.42 -10.66 -12.30
N VAL A 76 11.09 -10.72 -12.25
CA VAL A 76 10.26 -9.55 -11.92
C VAL A 76 10.53 -9.10 -10.48
N LYS A 77 11.00 -7.86 -10.35
CA LYS A 77 11.16 -7.18 -9.07
C LYS A 77 9.95 -6.30 -8.80
N ALA A 78 9.44 -6.33 -7.57
CA ALA A 78 8.35 -5.47 -7.15
C ALA A 78 8.81 -4.00 -7.19
N GLN A 79 8.13 -3.17 -7.98
CA GLN A 79 8.42 -1.74 -8.12
C GLN A 79 7.31 -0.94 -7.46
N TRP A 80 7.69 0.03 -6.63
CA TRP A 80 6.75 0.79 -5.81
C TRP A 80 6.82 2.26 -6.16
N THR A 81 5.68 2.95 -6.13
CA THR A 81 5.66 4.41 -6.20
C THR A 81 6.31 5.01 -4.96
N VAL A 82 6.70 6.28 -5.05
CA VAL A 82 6.92 7.09 -3.85
C VAL A 82 5.63 7.18 -3.03
N PHE A 83 5.75 7.55 -1.76
CA PHE A 83 4.57 7.84 -0.94
C PHE A 83 3.94 9.16 -1.40
N TYR A 84 2.64 9.14 -1.63
CA TYR A 84 1.84 10.31 -2.01
C TYR A 84 0.54 10.33 -1.23
N ASN A 85 -0.12 11.49 -1.16
CA ASN A 85 -1.45 11.60 -0.57
C ASN A 85 -2.47 11.16 -1.63
N PRO A 86 -3.20 10.05 -1.43
CA PRO A 86 -4.21 9.60 -2.38
C PRO A 86 -5.41 10.54 -2.39
N ASP A 87 -6.11 10.60 -3.52
CA ASP A 87 -7.38 11.33 -3.59
C ASP A 87 -8.40 10.71 -2.63
N GLN A 88 -9.26 11.54 -2.02
CA GLN A 88 -10.26 11.11 -1.04
C GLN A 88 -11.14 9.94 -1.57
N LYS A 89 -11.55 10.02 -2.83
CA LYS A 89 -12.30 8.96 -3.51
C LYS A 89 -11.55 7.63 -3.54
N TRP A 90 -10.23 7.66 -3.74
CA TRP A 90 -9.40 6.46 -3.75
C TRP A 90 -9.37 5.79 -2.38
N ILE A 91 -9.31 6.58 -1.30
CA ILE A 91 -9.37 6.07 0.07
C ILE A 91 -10.70 5.36 0.29
N GLU A 92 -11.81 5.99 -0.07
CA GLU A 92 -13.17 5.42 0.08
C GLU A 92 -13.33 4.12 -0.72
N ASP A 93 -12.82 4.09 -1.95
CA ASP A 93 -12.92 2.92 -2.83
C ASP A 93 -12.06 1.72 -2.39
N LYS A 94 -11.02 1.95 -1.57
CA LYS A 94 -9.97 0.95 -1.30
C LYS A 94 -9.71 0.65 0.17
N ALA A 95 -10.03 1.56 1.09
CA ALA A 95 -9.74 1.47 2.51
C ALA A 95 -10.98 1.19 3.39
N ALA A 96 -12.17 1.08 2.79
CA ALA A 96 -13.37 0.54 3.42
C ALA A 96 -13.24 -0.97 3.70
#